data_AF-A0A920HT20-F1
#
_entry.id   AF-A0A920HT20-F1
#
_cell.length_a   1.000
_cell.length_b   1.000
_cell.length_c   1.000
_cell.angle_alpha   90.00
_cell.angle_beta   90.00
_cell.angle_gamma   90.00
#
_symmetry.space_group_name_H-M   'P 1'
#
loop_
_entity.id
_entity.type
_entity.pdbx_description
1 polymer ?
#
loop_
_entity_poly.entity_id
_entity_poly.type
_entity_poly.pdbx_seq_one_letter_code
_entity_poly.pdbx_strand_id
1 'polypeptide(L)'
;MSNKIVIIGAGSTNFGLGLVGDFFKSKILSGSTLVLHDINSETLKNTHKIANDYKEKIGVNFKIVSTTSRAEALQEANFCLISIEVGNRFDLWEQDWKIPLQYGIKQVYGENGGPGGLFHAMRQIPEIIKICEDIEKICPEAFIFSYSNPMQRICHALTTRFPNLKITGLCHEIASMSRQLPTLMETTLENIEFEAGGLNHFSILLRAKYKDSGEDGYPLIKKNLMIIILN
;
A
#
# COMPACT_ATOMS: atom_id res chain seq x y z
N MET A 1 -1.46 26.00 -5.19
CA MET A 1 -0.88 25.19 -6.28
C MET A 1 -1.71 23.91 -6.37
N SER A 2 -2.17 23.53 -7.57
CA SER A 2 -2.92 22.28 -7.75
C SER A 2 -1.91 21.13 -7.87
N ASN A 3 -1.94 20.17 -6.96
CA ASN A 3 -1.05 19.01 -7.06
C ASN A 3 -1.55 18.06 -8.16
N LYS A 4 -0.64 17.46 -8.90
CA LYS A 4 -0.93 16.34 -9.81
C LYS A 4 -0.47 15.03 -9.17
N ILE A 5 -1.44 14.16 -8.89
CA ILE A 5 -1.25 12.89 -8.18
C ILE A 5 -1.58 11.77 -9.16
N VAL A 6 -0.60 10.93 -9.48
CA VAL A 6 -0.75 9.81 -10.40
C VAL A 6 -0.92 8.52 -9.62
N ILE A 7 -1.95 7.75 -9.94
CA ILE A 7 -2.21 6.42 -9.38
C ILE A 7 -1.99 5.39 -10.49
N ILE A 8 -0.88 4.66 -10.41
CA ILE A 8 -0.47 3.64 -11.38
C ILE A 8 -0.97 2.28 -10.90
N GLY A 9 -1.77 1.60 -11.73
CA GLY A 9 -2.54 0.42 -11.33
C GLY A 9 -3.94 0.79 -10.81
N ALA A 10 -4.49 1.91 -11.27
CA ALA A 10 -5.77 2.42 -10.82
C ALA A 10 -6.97 1.54 -11.24
N GLY A 11 -6.80 0.61 -12.17
CA GLY A 11 -7.83 -0.35 -12.57
C GLY A 11 -8.23 -1.35 -11.46
N SER A 12 -7.43 -1.45 -10.40
CA SER A 12 -7.79 -2.20 -9.20
C SER A 12 -9.01 -1.56 -8.52
N THR A 13 -10.16 -2.22 -8.58
CA THR A 13 -11.40 -1.70 -7.98
C THR A 13 -11.29 -1.55 -6.47
N ASN A 14 -10.59 -2.46 -5.78
CA ASN A 14 -10.38 -2.35 -4.34
C ASN A 14 -9.41 -1.22 -3.99
N PHE A 15 -8.22 -1.22 -4.58
CA PHE A 15 -7.16 -0.29 -4.17
C PHE A 15 -7.30 1.08 -4.82
N GLY A 16 -7.61 1.14 -6.11
CA GLY A 16 -7.81 2.38 -6.87
C GLY A 16 -8.97 3.21 -6.31
N LEU A 17 -10.15 2.61 -6.12
CA LEU A 17 -11.29 3.33 -5.54
C LEU A 17 -11.09 3.65 -4.05
N GLY A 18 -10.42 2.76 -3.30
CA GLY A 18 -10.05 3.02 -1.90
C GLY A 18 -9.19 4.28 -1.76
N LEU A 19 -8.11 4.38 -2.54
CA LEU A 19 -7.24 5.55 -2.56
C LEU A 19 -7.99 6.83 -2.97
N VAL A 20 -8.81 6.76 -4.02
CA VAL A 20 -9.62 7.92 -4.45
C VAL A 20 -10.53 8.38 -3.31
N GLY A 21 -11.19 7.44 -2.61
CA GLY A 21 -12.02 7.74 -1.45
C GLY A 21 -11.24 8.41 -0.31
N ASP A 22 -10.01 8.00 -0.07
CA ASP A 22 -9.16 8.63 0.96
C ASP A 22 -8.69 10.03 0.56
N PHE A 23 -8.36 10.26 -0.71
CA PHE A 23 -8.08 11.61 -1.21
C PHE A 23 -9.27 12.55 -1.03
N PHE A 24 -10.49 12.08 -1.28
CA PHE A 24 -11.71 12.88 -1.11
C PHE A 24 -11.96 13.32 0.33
N LYS A 25 -11.43 12.60 1.33
CA LYS A 25 -11.51 12.99 2.75
C LYS A 25 -10.45 14.04 3.13
N SER A 26 -9.44 14.27 2.29
CA SER A 26 -8.33 15.17 2.60
C SER A 26 -8.66 16.61 2.25
N LYS A 27 -8.74 17.48 3.26
CA LYS A 27 -8.90 18.93 3.07
C LYS A 27 -7.65 19.58 2.46
N ILE A 28 -6.47 19.09 2.80
CA ILE A 28 -5.17 19.64 2.36
C ILE A 28 -4.96 19.41 0.86
N LEU A 29 -5.47 18.29 0.33
CA LEU A 29 -5.31 17.93 -1.08
C LEU A 29 -6.48 18.41 -1.96
N SER A 30 -7.46 19.09 -1.39
CA SER A 30 -8.56 19.70 -2.15
C SER A 30 -8.03 20.63 -3.26
N GLY A 31 -8.60 20.52 -4.44
CA GLY A 31 -8.18 21.21 -5.66
C GLY A 31 -7.11 20.50 -6.48
N SER A 32 -6.69 19.30 -6.07
CA SER A 32 -5.69 18.49 -6.81
C SER A 32 -6.31 17.79 -8.02
N THR A 33 -5.44 17.41 -8.96
CA THR A 33 -5.78 16.52 -10.08
C THR A 33 -5.34 15.09 -9.75
N LEU A 34 -6.29 14.16 -9.73
CA LEU A 34 -6.05 12.73 -9.66
C LEU A 34 -5.98 12.16 -11.08
N VAL A 35 -4.86 11.55 -11.43
CA VAL A 35 -4.63 10.86 -12.70
C VAL A 35 -4.69 9.37 -12.44
N LEU A 36 -5.73 8.72 -12.97
CA LEU A 36 -5.88 7.28 -12.93
C LEU A 36 -5.16 6.68 -14.14
N HIS A 37 -4.15 5.85 -13.90
CA HIS A 37 -3.41 5.17 -14.94
C HIS A 37 -3.49 3.65 -14.76
N ASP A 38 -3.84 2.95 -15.83
CA ASP A 38 -3.78 1.50 -15.92
C ASP A 38 -3.55 1.05 -17.37
N ILE A 39 -2.96 -0.12 -17.57
CA ILE A 39 -2.78 -0.71 -18.90
C ILE A 39 -4.07 -1.35 -19.42
N ASN A 40 -4.97 -1.74 -18.53
CA ASN A 40 -6.28 -2.30 -18.88
C ASN A 40 -7.31 -1.17 -18.99
N SER A 41 -7.71 -0.86 -20.23
CA SER A 41 -8.64 0.23 -20.53
C SER A 41 -10.06 -0.02 -20.00
N GLU A 42 -10.50 -1.28 -19.90
CA GLU A 42 -11.84 -1.63 -19.43
C GLU A 42 -11.98 -1.37 -17.92
N THR A 43 -11.05 -1.91 -17.12
CA THR A 43 -11.05 -1.71 -15.66
C THR A 43 -10.77 -0.26 -15.31
N LEU A 44 -9.94 0.43 -16.08
CA LEU A 44 -9.69 1.87 -15.91
C LEU A 44 -10.95 2.69 -16.16
N LYS A 45 -11.70 2.41 -17.23
CA LYS A 45 -12.96 3.10 -17.55
C LYS A 45 -13.98 2.92 -16.43
N ASN A 46 -14.09 1.71 -15.89
CA ASN A 46 -14.99 1.42 -14.77
C ASN A 46 -14.60 2.21 -13.50
N THR A 47 -13.32 2.20 -13.14
CA THR A 47 -12.82 2.96 -11.98
C THR A 47 -13.04 4.46 -12.17
N HIS A 48 -12.73 4.99 -13.36
CA HIS A 48 -12.93 6.41 -13.67
C HIS A 48 -14.40 6.83 -13.56
N LYS A 49 -15.33 6.00 -14.05
CA LYS A 49 -16.76 6.25 -13.92
C LYS A 49 -17.17 6.29 -12.44
N ILE A 50 -16.86 5.25 -11.68
CA ILE A 50 -17.25 5.15 -10.26
C ILE A 50 -16.66 6.31 -9.45
N ALA A 51 -15.40 6.67 -9.71
CA ALA A 51 -14.72 7.78 -9.04
C ALA A 51 -15.41 9.13 -9.32
N ASN A 52 -15.84 9.40 -10.56
CA ASN A 52 -16.58 10.62 -10.89
C ASN A 52 -17.99 10.63 -10.31
N ASP A 53 -18.74 9.53 -10.43
CA ASP A 53 -20.09 9.39 -9.86
C ASP A 53 -20.04 9.66 -8.34
N TYR A 54 -19.02 9.12 -7.65
CA TYR A 54 -18.85 9.34 -6.22
C TYR A 54 -18.45 10.78 -5.90
N LYS A 55 -17.51 11.37 -6.65
CA LYS A 55 -17.10 12.78 -6.52
C LYS A 55 -18.29 13.72 -6.61
N GLU A 56 -19.16 13.54 -7.61
CA GLU A 56 -20.37 14.35 -7.82
C GLU A 56 -21.33 14.22 -6.64
N LYS A 57 -21.57 12.99 -6.18
CA LYS A 57 -22.45 12.71 -5.04
C LYS A 57 -22.03 13.41 -3.75
N ILE A 58 -20.72 13.50 -3.47
CA ILE A 58 -20.21 14.11 -2.24
C ILE A 58 -19.75 15.57 -2.39
N GLY A 59 -19.73 16.10 -3.62
CA GLY A 59 -19.42 17.50 -3.89
C GLY A 59 -17.97 17.91 -3.57
N VAL A 60 -16.99 17.03 -3.76
CA VAL A 60 -15.57 17.34 -3.47
C VAL A 60 -14.86 18.03 -4.64
N ASN A 61 -13.93 18.93 -4.29
CA ASN A 61 -13.15 19.69 -5.26
C ASN A 61 -11.90 18.90 -5.69
N PHE A 62 -12.06 17.96 -6.63
CA PHE A 62 -10.94 17.26 -7.28
C PHE A 62 -11.17 17.20 -8.79
N LYS A 63 -10.11 17.30 -9.60
CA LYS A 63 -10.17 16.93 -11.02
C LYS A 63 -9.77 15.47 -11.16
N ILE A 64 -10.53 14.67 -11.90
CA ILE A 64 -10.19 13.26 -12.17
C ILE A 64 -9.96 13.13 -13.66
N VAL A 65 -8.82 12.57 -14.05
CA VAL A 65 -8.50 12.21 -15.43
C VAL A 65 -8.06 10.76 -15.47
N SER A 66 -8.22 10.09 -16.61
CA SER A 66 -7.72 8.74 -16.82
C SER A 66 -7.01 8.62 -18.15
N THR A 67 -5.95 7.81 -18.21
CA THR A 67 -5.21 7.50 -19.44
C THR A 67 -4.53 6.14 -19.31
N THR A 68 -4.39 5.42 -20.43
CA THR A 68 -3.55 4.22 -20.52
C THR A 68 -2.10 4.54 -20.91
N SER A 69 -1.81 5.81 -21.22
CA SER A 69 -0.46 6.27 -21.53
C SER A 69 0.26 6.72 -20.26
N ARG A 70 1.25 5.92 -19.84
CA ARG A 70 2.10 6.27 -18.68
C ARG A 70 2.83 7.59 -18.89
N ALA A 71 3.30 7.84 -20.11
CA ALA A 71 4.02 9.06 -20.45
C ALA A 71 3.14 10.32 -20.28
N GLU A 72 1.86 10.26 -20.67
CA GLU A 72 0.89 11.35 -20.44
C GLU A 72 0.55 11.50 -18.96
N ALA A 73 0.39 10.37 -18.25
CA ALA A 73 0.03 10.38 -16.85
C ALA A 73 1.08 11.09 -15.99
N LEU A 74 2.36 10.82 -16.26
CA LEU A 74 3.50 11.28 -15.47
C LEU A 74 3.89 12.75 -15.69
N GLN A 75 3.45 13.40 -16.77
CA GLN A 75 3.81 14.81 -17.05
C GLN A 75 3.49 15.70 -15.85
N GLU A 76 4.46 16.46 -15.34
CA GLU A 76 4.26 17.40 -14.21
C GLU A 76 3.70 16.76 -12.93
N ALA A 77 3.83 15.44 -12.75
CA ALA A 77 3.39 14.77 -11.54
C ALA A 77 4.19 15.25 -10.31
N ASN A 78 3.50 15.51 -9.20
CA ASN A 78 4.13 15.78 -7.91
C ASN A 78 4.22 14.52 -7.04
N PHE A 79 3.28 13.60 -7.24
CA PHE A 79 3.16 12.37 -6.48
C PHE A 79 2.82 11.20 -7.43
N CYS A 80 3.48 10.07 -7.26
CA CYS A 80 3.25 8.84 -8.00
C CYS A 80 3.01 7.69 -7.03
N LEU A 81 1.78 7.18 -6.99
CA LEU A 81 1.40 6.01 -6.21
C LEU A 81 1.45 4.78 -7.13
N ILE A 82 2.22 3.77 -6.75
CA ILE A 82 2.40 2.53 -7.51
C ILE A 82 1.69 1.40 -6.77
N SER A 83 0.66 0.84 -7.39
CA SER A 83 -0.15 -0.25 -6.85
C SER A 83 -0.54 -1.24 -7.94
N ILE A 84 0.46 -1.72 -8.67
CA ILE A 84 0.27 -2.69 -9.74
C ILE A 84 0.36 -4.13 -9.23
N GLU A 85 -0.17 -5.02 -10.04
CA GLU A 85 -0.09 -6.46 -9.91
C GLU A 85 0.13 -7.05 -11.31
N VAL A 86 1.29 -7.69 -11.53
CA VAL A 86 1.65 -8.27 -12.83
C VAL A 86 1.05 -9.67 -13.01
N GLY A 87 0.22 -9.81 -14.04
CA GLY A 87 -0.37 -11.08 -14.47
C GLY A 87 -1.75 -11.36 -13.85
N ASN A 88 -2.25 -12.59 -13.97
CA ASN A 88 -3.50 -12.97 -13.32
C ASN A 88 -3.26 -13.19 -11.83
N ARG A 89 -3.62 -12.18 -11.02
CA ARG A 89 -3.39 -12.14 -9.57
C ARG A 89 -3.77 -13.46 -8.88
N PHE A 90 -4.99 -13.95 -9.11
CA PHE A 90 -5.51 -15.08 -8.35
C PHE A 90 -4.84 -16.40 -8.75
N ASP A 91 -4.65 -16.63 -10.05
CA ASP A 91 -3.99 -17.83 -10.54
C ASP A 91 -2.52 -17.90 -10.09
N LEU A 92 -1.81 -16.76 -10.15
CA LEU A 92 -0.41 -16.67 -9.75
C LEU A 92 -0.25 -16.76 -8.24
N TRP A 93 -1.12 -16.11 -7.47
CA TRP A 93 -1.12 -16.18 -6.02
C TRP A 93 -1.39 -17.60 -5.52
N GLU A 94 -2.31 -18.32 -6.17
CA GLU A 94 -2.57 -19.73 -5.89
C GLU A 94 -1.33 -20.59 -6.17
N GLN A 95 -0.62 -20.35 -7.28
CA GLN A 95 0.62 -21.05 -7.61
C GLN A 95 1.76 -20.74 -6.63
N ASP A 96 1.93 -19.48 -6.23
CA ASP A 96 2.93 -19.05 -5.24
C ASP A 96 2.76 -19.76 -3.90
N TRP A 97 1.54 -20.20 -3.58
CA TRP A 97 1.24 -20.99 -2.39
C TRP A 97 1.36 -22.50 -2.64
N LYS A 98 0.72 -23.03 -3.70
CA LYS A 98 0.65 -24.47 -3.99
C LYS A 98 2.00 -25.07 -4.36
N ILE A 99 2.82 -24.37 -5.16
CA ILE A 99 4.10 -24.93 -5.64
C ILE A 99 5.04 -25.17 -4.46
N PRO A 100 5.36 -24.20 -3.58
CA PRO A 100 6.25 -24.46 -2.44
C PRO A 100 5.71 -25.54 -1.48
N LEU A 101 4.38 -25.64 -1.35
CA LEU A 101 3.74 -26.67 -0.53
C LEU A 101 4.04 -28.09 -1.04
N GLN A 102 4.11 -28.30 -2.36
CA GLN A 102 4.50 -29.60 -2.94
C GLN A 102 5.92 -30.04 -2.56
N TYR A 103 6.79 -29.09 -2.21
CA TYR A 103 8.15 -29.33 -1.74
C TYR A 103 8.27 -29.31 -0.20
N GLY A 104 7.15 -29.38 0.53
CA GLY A 104 7.12 -29.42 1.99
C GLY A 104 7.25 -28.06 2.68
N ILE A 105 7.23 -26.95 1.93
CA ILE A 105 7.36 -25.60 2.49
C ILE A 105 5.97 -25.06 2.81
N LYS A 106 5.64 -25.01 4.11
CA LYS A 106 4.37 -24.46 4.61
C LYS A 106 4.49 -22.94 4.78
N GLN A 107 3.67 -22.18 4.06
CA GLN A 107 3.60 -20.72 4.12
C GLN A 107 2.18 -20.28 4.48
N VAL A 108 2.04 -19.25 5.32
CA VAL A 108 0.75 -18.65 5.66
C VAL A 108 0.29 -17.73 4.52
N TYR A 109 1.02 -16.63 4.30
CA TYR A 109 0.83 -15.72 3.16
C TYR A 109 2.03 -15.76 2.25
N GLY A 110 1.95 -16.59 1.20
CA GLY A 110 2.98 -16.73 0.18
C GLY A 110 3.23 -15.46 -0.64
N GLU A 111 2.40 -14.43 -0.55
CA GLU A 111 2.57 -13.19 -1.35
C GLU A 111 3.76 -12.33 -0.88
N ASN A 112 4.07 -12.37 0.42
CA ASN A 112 4.91 -11.37 1.08
C ASN A 112 6.26 -11.90 1.59
N GLY A 113 6.40 -13.22 1.69
CA GLY A 113 7.59 -13.88 2.21
C GLY A 113 7.75 -15.29 1.66
N GLY A 114 8.84 -15.95 2.07
CA GLY A 114 9.18 -17.31 1.62
C GLY A 114 9.39 -17.43 0.10
N PRO A 115 9.35 -18.66 -0.45
CA PRO A 115 9.50 -18.91 -1.89
C PRO A 115 8.38 -18.29 -2.73
N GLY A 116 7.13 -18.29 -2.25
CA GLY A 116 6.01 -17.67 -2.97
C GLY A 116 6.28 -16.18 -3.19
N GLY A 117 6.75 -15.49 -2.14
CA GLY A 117 7.03 -14.07 -2.21
C GLY A 117 8.24 -13.79 -3.09
N LEU A 118 9.09 -14.79 -3.34
CA LEU A 118 10.22 -14.66 -4.25
C LEU A 118 9.75 -14.73 -5.70
N PHE A 119 8.90 -15.69 -6.03
CA PHE A 119 8.27 -15.76 -7.34
C PHE A 119 7.48 -14.49 -7.62
N HIS A 120 6.73 -14.00 -6.63
CA HIS A 120 6.00 -12.75 -6.73
C HIS A 120 6.93 -11.55 -6.97
N ALA A 121 7.99 -11.39 -6.17
CA ALA A 121 8.98 -10.33 -6.36
C ALA A 121 9.59 -10.36 -7.78
N MET A 122 9.93 -11.55 -8.29
CA MET A 122 10.51 -11.71 -9.62
C MET A 122 9.57 -11.30 -10.76
N ARG A 123 8.25 -11.33 -10.54
CA ARG A 123 7.25 -10.83 -11.51
C ARG A 123 7.04 -9.32 -11.39
N GLN A 124 6.96 -8.79 -10.16
CA GLN A 124 6.62 -7.37 -9.93
C GLN A 124 7.80 -6.43 -10.17
N ILE A 125 8.99 -6.76 -9.64
CA ILE A 125 10.15 -5.84 -9.63
C ILE A 125 10.52 -5.35 -11.04
N PRO A 126 10.60 -6.20 -12.09
CA PRO A 126 10.95 -5.73 -13.42
C PRO A 126 10.00 -4.68 -13.99
N GLU A 127 8.69 -4.83 -13.78
CA GLU A 127 7.69 -3.87 -14.26
C GLU A 127 7.71 -2.57 -13.44
N ILE A 128 7.89 -2.66 -12.12
CA ILE A 128 8.01 -1.47 -11.27
C ILE A 128 9.29 -0.70 -11.57
N ILE A 129 10.39 -1.39 -11.91
CA ILE A 129 11.62 -0.74 -12.39
C ILE A 129 11.32 0.09 -13.65
N LYS A 130 10.62 -0.47 -14.65
CA LYS A 130 10.26 0.28 -15.87
C LYS A 130 9.41 1.51 -15.56
N ILE A 131 8.51 1.42 -14.57
CA ILE A 131 7.72 2.57 -14.10
C ILE A 131 8.64 3.64 -13.49
N CYS A 132 9.59 3.25 -12.63
CA CYS A 132 10.53 4.18 -12.03
C CYS A 132 11.51 4.80 -13.04
N GLU A 133 11.92 4.06 -14.09
CA GLU A 133 12.71 4.62 -15.20
C GLU A 133 11.96 5.74 -15.93
N ASP A 134 10.65 5.61 -16.10
CA ASP A 134 9.84 6.66 -16.71
C ASP A 134 9.63 7.85 -15.75
N ILE A 135 9.45 7.60 -14.46
CA ILE A 135 9.36 8.65 -13.44
C ILE A 135 10.67 9.45 -13.37
N GLU A 136 11.82 8.78 -13.34
CA GLU A 136 13.14 9.42 -13.33
C GLU A 136 13.36 10.33 -14.55
N LYS A 137 12.85 9.93 -15.72
CA LYS A 137 12.97 10.71 -16.96
C LYS A 137 11.98 11.87 -17.04
N ILE A 138 10.73 11.68 -16.60
CA ILE A 138 9.62 12.60 -16.88
C ILE A 138 9.35 13.55 -15.71
N CYS A 139 9.41 13.05 -14.48
CA CYS A 139 9.08 13.81 -13.28
C CYS A 139 9.98 13.40 -12.09
N PRO A 140 11.32 13.58 -12.20
CA PRO A 140 12.29 13.11 -11.22
C PRO A 140 12.08 13.69 -9.81
N GLU A 141 11.43 14.85 -9.71
CA GLU A 141 11.15 15.51 -8.43
C GLU A 141 9.93 14.94 -7.68
N ALA A 142 9.14 14.08 -8.32
CA ALA A 142 7.94 13.50 -7.75
C ALA A 142 8.25 12.59 -6.55
N PHE A 143 7.39 12.63 -5.53
CA PHE A 143 7.41 11.64 -4.46
C PHE A 143 6.76 10.35 -4.94
N ILE A 144 7.41 9.22 -4.66
CA ILE A 144 6.95 7.91 -5.10
C ILE A 144 6.53 7.10 -3.89
N PHE A 145 5.27 6.66 -3.88
CA PHE A 145 4.72 5.80 -2.85
C PHE A 145 4.40 4.43 -3.44
N SER A 146 5.10 3.39 -2.98
CA SER A 146 4.85 2.02 -3.42
C SER A 146 3.95 1.28 -2.43
N TYR A 147 2.86 0.72 -2.96
CA TYR A 147 1.91 -0.14 -2.26
C TYR A 147 1.90 -1.57 -2.79
N SER A 148 2.59 -1.83 -3.92
CA SER A 148 2.74 -3.18 -4.47
C SER A 148 3.55 -4.08 -3.55
N ASN A 149 3.13 -5.34 -3.47
CA ASN A 149 3.84 -6.38 -2.72
C ASN A 149 4.74 -7.22 -3.63
N PRO A 150 5.80 -7.84 -3.10
CA PRO A 150 6.29 -7.75 -1.71
C PRO A 150 7.09 -6.46 -1.48
N MET A 151 6.53 -5.56 -0.67
CA MET A 151 7.00 -4.18 -0.58
C MET A 151 8.46 -4.07 -0.10
N GLN A 152 8.86 -4.90 0.87
CA GLN A 152 10.25 -4.91 1.36
C GLN A 152 11.27 -5.17 0.24
N ARG A 153 11.00 -6.13 -0.65
CA ARG A 153 11.90 -6.49 -1.76
C ARG A 153 11.82 -5.48 -2.90
N ILE A 154 10.62 -4.99 -3.20
CA ILE A 154 10.41 -3.94 -4.19
C ILE A 154 11.15 -2.67 -3.78
N CYS A 155 10.93 -2.16 -2.57
CA CYS A 155 11.61 -0.96 -2.08
C CYS A 155 13.13 -1.15 -2.06
N HIS A 156 13.64 -2.31 -1.63
CA HIS A 156 15.08 -2.58 -1.67
C HIS A 156 15.65 -2.53 -3.10
N ALA A 157 14.99 -3.17 -4.07
CA ALA A 157 15.42 -3.13 -5.46
C ALA A 157 15.39 -1.71 -6.03
N LEU A 158 14.33 -0.96 -5.72
CA LEU A 158 14.12 0.39 -6.21
C LEU A 158 15.12 1.40 -5.63
N THR A 159 15.33 1.42 -4.31
CA THR A 159 16.26 2.36 -3.68
C THR A 159 17.72 2.03 -4.00
N THR A 160 18.03 0.77 -4.32
CA THR A 160 19.35 0.37 -4.82
C THR A 160 19.58 0.87 -6.25
N ARG A 161 18.58 0.72 -7.13
CA ARG A 161 18.70 1.12 -8.55
C ARG A 161 18.59 2.63 -8.76
N PHE A 162 17.73 3.29 -7.99
CA PHE A 162 17.38 4.71 -8.14
C PHE A 162 17.64 5.48 -6.84
N PRO A 163 18.91 5.65 -6.42
CA PRO A 163 19.23 6.25 -5.13
C PRO A 163 18.79 7.72 -4.99
N ASN A 164 18.50 8.40 -6.10
CA ASN A 164 18.08 9.81 -6.13
C ASN A 164 16.56 10.00 -6.15
N LEU A 165 15.78 8.95 -6.40
CA LEU A 165 14.32 9.05 -6.40
C LEU A 165 13.76 9.04 -4.97
N LYS A 166 12.71 9.83 -4.74
CA LYS A 166 12.06 9.99 -3.42
C LYS A 166 11.06 8.85 -3.15
N ILE A 167 11.58 7.65 -2.92
CA ILE A 167 10.78 6.41 -2.82
C ILE A 167 10.45 6.07 -1.36
N THR A 168 9.17 5.82 -1.07
CA THR A 168 8.69 5.33 0.22
C THR A 168 7.70 4.18 0.02
N GLY A 169 7.88 3.06 0.72
CA GLY A 169 6.90 1.98 0.78
C GLY A 169 5.86 2.25 1.86
N LEU A 170 4.56 2.06 1.56
CA LEU A 170 3.47 2.25 2.52
C LEU A 170 2.64 0.96 2.69
N CYS A 171 2.53 0.49 3.93
CA CYS A 171 1.66 -0.62 4.31
C CYS A 171 0.86 -0.28 5.57
N HIS A 172 -0.33 -0.88 5.70
CA HIS A 172 -1.27 -0.66 6.79
C HIS A 172 -1.10 -1.62 7.98
N GLU A 173 -0.10 -2.51 7.96
CA GLU A 173 0.15 -3.53 8.99
C GLU A 173 0.14 -2.94 10.41
N ILE A 174 0.98 -1.91 10.66
CA ILE A 174 1.08 -1.27 11.97
C ILE A 174 -0.20 -0.54 12.38
N ALA A 175 -0.98 -0.03 11.42
CA ALA A 175 -2.26 0.59 11.72
C ALA A 175 -3.29 -0.41 12.30
N SER A 176 -3.06 -1.73 12.13
CA SER A 176 -3.87 -2.76 12.78
C SER A 176 -3.71 -2.77 14.31
N MET A 177 -2.55 -2.34 14.83
CA MET A 177 -2.31 -2.24 16.27
C MET A 177 -3.28 -1.26 16.93
N SER A 178 -3.62 -0.15 16.26
CA SER A 178 -4.61 0.81 16.75
C SER A 178 -6.01 0.20 16.93
N ARG A 179 -6.31 -0.91 16.23
CA ARG A 179 -7.57 -1.66 16.41
C ARG A 179 -7.48 -2.72 17.50
N GLN A 180 -6.32 -3.35 17.66
CA GLN A 180 -6.13 -4.50 18.54
C GLN A 180 -5.74 -4.10 19.96
N LEU A 181 -4.86 -3.11 20.12
CA LEU A 181 -4.33 -2.69 21.42
C LEU A 181 -5.40 -2.19 22.41
N PRO A 182 -6.45 -1.45 22.01
CA PRO A 182 -7.51 -1.06 22.94
C PRO A 182 -8.16 -2.24 23.65
N THR A 183 -8.44 -3.32 22.91
CA THR A 183 -8.99 -4.56 23.46
C THR A 183 -7.95 -5.30 24.32
N LEU A 184 -6.70 -5.39 23.86
CA LEU A 184 -5.66 -6.13 24.57
C LEU A 184 -5.21 -5.45 25.87
N MET A 185 -5.25 -4.12 25.92
CA MET A 185 -4.84 -3.29 27.06
C MET A 185 -6.03 -2.79 27.90
N GLU A 186 -7.26 -3.15 27.53
CA GLU A 186 -8.49 -2.79 28.25
C GLU A 186 -8.63 -1.27 28.49
N THR A 187 -8.28 -0.47 27.49
CA THR A 187 -8.33 1.00 27.55
C THR A 187 -8.64 1.61 26.18
N THR A 188 -8.80 2.93 26.10
CA THR A 188 -9.05 3.59 24.81
C THR A 188 -7.75 3.83 24.04
N LEU A 189 -7.82 3.92 22.71
CA LEU A 189 -6.65 4.19 21.87
C LEU A 189 -5.92 5.47 22.28
N GLU A 190 -6.67 6.47 22.73
CA GLU A 190 -6.14 7.76 23.16
C GLU A 190 -5.20 7.62 24.36
N ASN A 191 -5.42 6.64 25.25
CA ASN A 191 -4.57 6.37 26.40
C ASN A 191 -3.38 5.45 26.08
N ILE A 192 -3.21 4.99 24.85
CA ILE A 192 -2.13 4.07 24.48
C ILE A 192 -1.06 4.83 23.71
N GLU A 193 0.18 4.72 24.18
CA GLU A 193 1.37 5.07 23.40
C GLU A 193 2.09 3.77 23.04
N PHE A 194 2.32 3.56 21.75
CA PHE A 194 2.98 2.35 21.27
C PHE A 194 3.99 2.66 20.18
N GLU A 195 5.00 1.81 20.09
CA GLU A 195 6.07 1.85 19.11
C GLU A 195 6.22 0.46 18.48
N ALA A 196 6.38 0.40 17.17
CA ALA A 196 6.61 -0.83 16.44
C ALA A 196 7.76 -0.64 15.45
N GLY A 197 8.48 -1.73 15.18
CA GLY A 197 9.62 -1.72 14.27
C GLY A 197 9.88 -3.08 13.66
N GLY A 198 10.65 -3.09 12.58
CA GLY A 198 10.99 -4.30 11.82
C GLY A 198 10.86 -4.07 10.32
N LEU A 199 10.76 -5.16 9.57
CA LEU A 199 10.54 -5.11 8.13
C LEU A 199 9.04 -5.13 7.83
N ASN A 200 8.66 -4.72 6.62
CA ASN A 200 7.28 -4.90 6.16
C ASN A 200 6.87 -6.38 6.22
N HIS A 201 5.72 -6.64 6.85
CA HIS A 201 5.16 -7.97 7.15
C HIS A 201 6.09 -8.84 8.00
N PHE A 202 7.02 -8.22 8.69
CA PHE A 202 7.85 -8.82 9.72
C PHE A 202 8.19 -7.76 10.78
N SER A 203 7.14 -7.07 11.22
CA SER A 203 7.22 -6.04 12.24
C SER A 203 6.83 -6.61 13.60
N ILE A 204 7.36 -6.01 14.67
CA ILE A 204 7.03 -6.35 16.04
C ILE A 204 6.62 -5.09 16.79
N LEU A 205 5.69 -5.24 17.73
CA LEU A 205 5.50 -4.26 18.79
C LEU A 205 6.79 -4.22 19.61
N LEU A 206 7.33 -3.02 19.83
CA LEU A 206 8.53 -2.78 20.63
C LEU A 206 8.19 -2.21 22.00
N ARG A 207 7.16 -1.36 22.06
CA ARG A 207 6.69 -0.70 23.28
C ARG A 207 5.18 -0.54 23.23
N ALA A 208 4.51 -0.75 24.35
CA ALA A 208 3.15 -0.29 24.58
C ALA A 208 3.01 0.12 26.04
N LYS A 209 2.55 1.34 26.30
CA LYS A 209 2.33 1.85 27.66
C LYS A 209 1.04 2.65 27.74
N TYR A 210 0.50 2.72 28.94
CA TYR A 210 -0.57 3.64 29.28
C TYR A 210 0.01 5.07 29.41
N LYS A 211 -0.64 6.06 28.80
CA LYS A 211 -0.16 7.44 28.81
C LYS A 211 -0.37 8.13 30.16
N ASP A 212 -1.45 7.77 30.85
CA ASP A 212 -1.82 8.33 32.16
C ASP A 212 -0.92 7.83 33.30
N SER A 213 -0.67 6.52 33.39
CA SER A 213 0.12 5.92 34.45
C SER A 213 1.59 5.73 34.08
N GLY A 214 1.91 5.64 32.79
CA GLY A 214 3.23 5.25 32.29
C GLY A 214 3.52 3.75 32.43
N GLU A 215 2.56 2.95 32.92
CA GLU A 215 2.74 1.50 33.14
C GLU A 215 2.91 0.75 31.81
N ASP A 216 3.69 -0.33 31.87
CA ASP A 216 3.92 -1.23 30.73
C ASP A 216 2.68 -2.07 30.43
N GLY A 217 2.22 -2.02 29.18
CA GLY A 217 1.07 -2.77 28.69
C GLY A 217 1.38 -4.23 28.34
N TYR A 218 2.65 -4.61 28.15
CA TYR A 218 3.01 -5.97 27.72
C TYR A 218 2.47 -7.10 28.60
N PRO A 219 2.47 -7.00 29.95
CA PRO A 219 1.92 -8.05 30.79
C PRO A 219 0.45 -8.38 30.46
N LEU A 220 -0.39 -7.36 30.28
CA LEU A 220 -1.80 -7.54 29.96
C LEU A 220 -2.00 -7.97 28.51
N ILE A 221 -1.26 -7.37 27.56
CA ILE A 221 -1.26 -7.77 26.15
C ILE A 221 -0.96 -9.26 26.02
N LYS A 222 0.10 -9.76 26.67
CA LYS A 222 0.50 -11.16 26.60
C LYS A 222 -0.58 -12.09 27.18
N LYS A 223 -1.16 -11.71 28.32
CA LYS A 223 -2.25 -12.46 28.95
C LYS A 223 -3.46 -12.57 28.01
N ASN A 224 -3.92 -11.44 27.47
CA ASN A 224 -5.12 -11.37 26.65
C ASN A 224 -4.92 -11.98 25.25
N LEU A 225 -3.72 -11.87 24.68
CA LEU A 225 -3.38 -12.53 23.42
C LEU A 225 -3.42 -14.06 23.54
N MET A 226 -2.93 -14.64 24.64
CA MET A 226 -2.97 -16.08 24.86
C MET A 226 -4.40 -16.61 24.98
N ILE A 227 -5.30 -15.85 25.60
CA ILE A 227 -6.73 -16.19 25.66
C ILE A 227 -7.33 -16.21 24.25
N ILE A 228 -6.96 -15.28 23.38
CA ILE A 228 -7.46 -15.19 22.00
C ILE A 228 -6.91 -16.31 21.11
N ILE A 229 -5.64 -16.72 21.30
CA ILE A 229 -5.01 -17.77 20.46
C ILE A 229 -5.48 -19.17 20.85
N LEU A 230 -5.77 -19.40 22.14
CA LEU A 230 -6.11 -20.72 22.67
C LEU A 230 -7.60 -21.05 22.67
N ASN A 231 -8.46 -20.07 22.35
CA ASN A 231 -9.90 -20.26 22.17
C ASN A 231 -10.30 -20.02 20.71
#